data_AF-A0A6L6AT38-F1
#
_entry.id   AF-A0A6L6AT38-F1
#
_cell.length_a   1.000
_cell.length_b   1.000
_cell.length_c   1.000
_cell.angle_alpha   90.00
_cell.angle_beta   90.00
_cell.angle_gamma   90.00
#
_symmetry.space_group_name_H-M   'P 1'
#
loop_
_entity.id
_entity.type
_entity.pdbx_description
1 polymer ?
#
loop_
_entity_poly.entity_id
_entity_poly.type
_entity_poly.pdbx_seq_one_letter_code
_entity_poly.pdbx_strand_id
1 'polypeptide(L)'
;MALDNSYQKNARFAGILYLITFVTSIPALLLLDPILHNERFITGSGSSSSILWGCILDMTNAIACIGTAVAIYPIVQKQNKSLALGFVTSRIFE
;
A
#
# COMPACT_ATOMS: atom_id res chain seq x y z
N MET A 1 30.55 13.57 4.75
CA MET A 1 29.72 12.42 4.36
C MET A 1 28.61 12.93 3.46
N ALA A 2 28.87 13.05 2.15
CA ALA A 2 27.89 13.57 1.20
C ALA A 2 26.84 12.48 0.95
N LEU A 3 25.60 12.72 1.41
CA LEU A 3 24.48 11.86 1.03
C LEU A 3 24.20 12.13 -0.46
N ASP A 4 24.54 11.17 -1.30
CA ASP A 4 24.26 11.17 -2.74
C ASP A 4 22.78 11.54 -3.00
N ASN A 5 22.54 12.40 -3.98
CA ASN A 5 21.23 12.90 -4.40
C ASN A 5 20.21 11.75 -4.62
N SER A 6 20.71 10.58 -5.04
CA SER A 6 19.93 9.36 -5.22
C SER A 6 19.25 8.86 -3.93
N TYR A 7 19.89 9.01 -2.76
CA TYR A 7 19.29 8.63 -1.48
C TYR A 7 18.11 9.51 -1.08
N GLN A 8 18.27 10.83 -1.19
CA GLN A 8 17.20 11.76 -0.86
C GLN A 8 16.00 11.55 -1.78
N LYS A 9 16.26 11.27 -3.06
CA LYS A 9 15.23 10.98 -4.05
C LYS A 9 14.48 9.70 -3.70
N ASN A 10 15.18 8.60 -3.38
CA ASN A 10 14.55 7.35 -2.97
C ASN A 10 13.76 7.48 -1.67
N ALA A 11 14.27 8.23 -0.69
CA ALA A 11 13.57 8.50 0.57
C ALA A 11 12.28 9.32 0.35
N ARG A 12 12.30 10.32 -0.55
CA ARG A 12 11.09 11.08 -0.92
C ARG A 12 10.07 10.20 -1.65
N PHE A 13 10.51 9.38 -2.60
CA PHE A 13 9.63 8.43 -3.29
C PHE A 13 8.99 7.44 -2.32
N ALA A 14 9.78 6.87 -1.41
CA ALA A 14 9.27 6.01 -0.36
C ALA A 14 8.22 6.71 0.51
N GLY A 15 8.49 7.94 0.96
CA GLY A 15 7.53 8.72 1.75
C GLY A 15 6.23 9.02 1.00
N ILE A 16 6.31 9.40 -0.27
CA ILE A 16 5.13 9.68 -1.10
C ILE A 16 4.30 8.41 -1.30
N LEU A 17 4.93 7.29 -1.66
CA LEU A 17 4.25 6.01 -1.84
C LEU A 17 3.58 5.51 -0.54
N TYR A 18 4.22 5.77 0.60
CA TYR A 18 3.67 5.47 1.92
C TYR A 18 2.47 6.36 2.29
N LEU A 19 2.46 7.63 1.88
CA LEU A 19 1.29 8.49 2.09
C LEU A 19 0.13 8.09 1.18
N ILE A 20 0.43 7.69 -0.07
CA ILE A 20 -0.58 7.22 -1.02
C ILE A 20 -1.32 6.01 -0.44
N THR A 21 -0.61 5.06 0.17
CA THR A 21 -1.21 3.86 0.81
C THR A 21 -2.27 4.25 1.85
N PHE A 22 -1.97 5.19 2.75
CA PHE A 22 -2.97 5.69 3.71
C PHE A 22 -4.17 6.37 3.05
N VAL A 23 -3.90 7.22 2.05
CA VAL A 23 -4.96 7.96 1.34
C VAL A 23 -5.85 7.03 0.53
N THR A 24 -5.33 5.91 0.01
CA THR A 24 -6.12 4.92 -0.72
C THR A 24 -6.84 3.93 0.21
N SER A 25 -6.20 3.50 1.30
CA SER A 25 -6.72 2.44 2.17
C SER A 25 -7.92 2.90 3.02
N ILE A 26 -7.90 4.13 3.53
CA ILE A 26 -9.00 4.69 4.35
C ILE A 26 -10.35 4.73 3.58
N PRO A 27 -10.45 5.33 2.38
CA PRO A 27 -11.69 5.33 1.62
C PRO A 27 -12.04 3.95 1.05
N ALA A 28 -11.06 3.09 0.73
CA ALA A 28 -11.31 1.71 0.30
C ALA A 28 -12.07 0.92 1.37
N LEU A 29 -11.66 1.01 2.64
CA LEU A 29 -12.32 0.37 3.78
C LEU A 29 -13.80 0.78 3.90
N LEU A 30 -14.10 2.07 3.78
CA LEU A 30 -15.47 2.58 3.85
C LEU A 30 -16.33 2.11 2.66
N LEU A 31 -15.72 1.98 1.48
CA LEU A 31 -16.40 1.53 0.27
C LEU A 31 -16.61 0.00 0.23
N LEU A 32 -15.74 -0.77 0.89
CA LEU A 32 -15.85 -2.22 1.05
C LEU A 32 -16.69 -2.65 2.27
N ASP A 33 -16.96 -1.75 3.21
CA ASP A 33 -17.74 -2.00 4.43
C ASP A 33 -19.05 -2.78 4.20
N PRO A 34 -19.85 -2.49 3.16
CA PRO A 34 -21.08 -3.23 2.89
C PRO A 34 -20.86 -4.73 2.62
N ILE A 35 -19.70 -5.11 2.10
CA ILE A 35 -19.33 -6.49 1.77
C ILE A 35 -18.66 -7.17 2.97
N LEU A 36 -17.84 -6.43 3.71
CA LEU A 36 -17.13 -6.92 4.89
C LEU A 36 -18.07 -7.23 6.05
N HIS A 37 -19.18 -6.49 6.17
CA HIS A 37 -20.09 -6.59 7.32
C HIS A 37 -21.52 -7.07 6.98
N ASN A 38 -21.86 -7.31 5.71
CA ASN A 38 -23.16 -7.90 5.35
C ASN A 38 -23.04 -9.16 4.50
N GLU A 39 -23.25 -10.30 5.15
CA GLU A 39 -23.35 -11.63 4.54
C GLU A 39 -24.47 -11.78 3.48
N ARG A 40 -25.53 -10.95 3.54
CA ARG A 40 -26.61 -10.93 2.54
C ARG A 40 -26.35 -10.02 1.33
N PHE A 41 -25.19 -9.37 1.25
CA PHE A 41 -24.87 -8.44 0.17
C PHE A 41 -24.98 -9.07 -1.23
N ILE A 42 -24.60 -10.35 -1.36
CA ILE A 42 -24.68 -11.11 -2.63
C ILE A 42 -26.14 -11.37 -3.07
N THR A 43 -27.09 -11.38 -2.12
CA THR A 43 -28.51 -11.68 -2.37
C THR A 43 -29.41 -10.44 -2.51
N GLY A 44 -28.87 -9.23 -2.29
CA GLY A 44 -29.60 -7.97 -2.36
C GLY A 44 -29.11 -7.05 -3.49
N SER A 45 -29.88 -5.99 -3.78
CA SER A 45 -29.51 -4.93 -4.74
C SER A 45 -28.43 -3.99 -4.19
N GLY A 46 -27.32 -4.56 -3.71
CA GLY A 46 -26.18 -3.79 -3.20
C GLY A 46 -25.59 -2.90 -4.30
N SER A 47 -25.20 -1.68 -3.94
CA SER A 47 -24.64 -0.70 -4.89
C SER A 47 -23.29 -1.16 -5.45
N SER A 48 -23.29 -1.83 -6.60
CA SER A 48 -22.11 -2.37 -7.30
C SER A 48 -21.02 -1.33 -7.57
N SER A 49 -21.39 -0.05 -7.71
CA SER A 49 -20.43 1.02 -8.04
C SER A 49 -19.50 1.39 -6.90
N SER A 50 -19.95 1.38 -5.63
CA SER A 50 -19.06 1.68 -4.48
C SER A 50 -18.01 0.60 -4.30
N ILE A 51 -18.40 -0.65 -4.48
CA ILE A 51 -17.50 -1.80 -4.41
C ILE A 51 -16.42 -1.72 -5.48
N LEU A 52 -16.81 -1.40 -6.72
CA LEU A 52 -15.86 -1.27 -7.82
C LEU A 52 -14.78 -0.22 -7.49
N TRP A 53 -15.19 0.94 -6.96
CA TRP A 53 -14.25 1.97 -6.51
C TRP A 53 -13.40 1.52 -5.32
N GLY A 54 -13.98 0.80 -4.37
CA GLY A 54 -13.24 0.20 -3.25
C GLY A 54 -12.15 -0.77 -3.74
N CYS A 55 -12.46 -1.67 -4.67
CA CYS A 55 -11.50 -2.60 -5.26
C CYS A 55 -10.40 -1.88 -6.05
N ILE A 56 -10.72 -0.82 -6.80
CA ILE A 56 -9.72 -0.02 -7.52
C ILE A 56 -8.74 0.64 -6.54
N LEU A 57 -9.26 1.21 -5.45
CA LEU A 57 -8.44 1.84 -4.43
C LEU A 57 -7.57 0.81 -3.69
N ASP A 58 -8.12 -0.37 -3.41
CA ASP A 58 -7.39 -1.46 -2.75
C ASP A 58 -6.27 -2.02 -3.65
N MET A 59 -6.54 -2.19 -4.95
CA MET A 59 -5.51 -2.62 -5.90
C MET A 59 -4.42 -1.56 -6.08
N THR A 60 -4.78 -0.28 -6.03
CA THR A 60 -3.82 0.83 -6.03
C THR A 60 -2.97 0.82 -4.75
N ASN A 61 -3.59 0.55 -3.60
CA ASN A 61 -2.92 0.42 -2.32
C ASN A 61 -1.88 -0.71 -2.35
N ALA A 62 -2.24 -1.88 -2.89
CA ALA A 62 -1.33 -3.01 -3.05
C ALA A 62 -0.09 -2.65 -3.91
N ILE A 63 -0.30 -1.99 -5.05
CA ILE A 63 0.79 -1.52 -5.91
C ILE A 63 1.68 -0.51 -5.17
N ALA A 64 1.08 0.39 -4.39
CA ALA A 64 1.81 1.35 -3.57
C ALA A 64 2.62 0.65 -2.46
N CYS A 65 2.09 -0.38 -1.78
CA CYS A 65 2.84 -1.19 -0.81
C CYS A 65 4.11 -1.80 -1.44
N ILE A 66 3.97 -2.42 -2.62
CA ILE A 66 5.10 -2.98 -3.37
C ILE A 66 6.11 -1.88 -3.73
N GLY A 67 5.63 -0.74 -4.26
CA GLY A 67 6.49 0.38 -4.61
C GLY A 67 7.29 0.92 -3.42
N THR A 68 6.65 1.01 -2.25
CA THR A 68 7.28 1.47 -1.01
C THR A 68 8.37 0.50 -0.57
N ALA A 69 8.11 -0.81 -0.65
CA ALA A 69 9.07 -1.85 -0.34
C ALA A 69 10.34 -1.76 -1.20
N VAL A 70 10.17 -1.60 -2.52
CA VAL A 70 11.28 -1.48 -3.47
C VAL A 70 12.07 -0.19 -3.26
N ALA A 71 11.40 0.94 -2.99
CA ALA A 71 12.04 2.23 -2.76
C ALA A 71 12.88 2.25 -1.46
N ILE A 72 12.42 1.57 -0.41
CA ILE A 72 13.09 1.51 0.91
C ILE A 72 14.25 0.52 0.93
N TYR A 73 14.16 -0.59 0.17
CA TYR A 73 15.17 -1.65 0.14
C TYR A 73 16.63 -1.14 0.00
N PRO A 74 16.98 -0.27 -0.97
CA PRO A 74 18.37 0.18 -1.15
C PRO A 74 18.92 1.00 0.04
N ILE A 75 18.04 1.56 0.86
CA ILE A 75 18.38 2.35 2.05
C ILE A 75 18.62 1.41 3.23
N VAL A 76 17.69 0.49 3.51
CA VAL A 76 17.74 -0.38 4.70
C VAL A 76 18.76 -1.50 4.54
N GLN A 77 18.97 -2.03 3.33
CA GLN A 77 19.94 -3.09 3.07
C GLN A 77 21.38 -2.72 3.48
N LYS A 78 21.68 -1.41 3.54
CA LYS A 78 23.00 -0.89 3.88
C LYS A 78 23.27 -0.89 5.39
N GLN A 79 22.22 -0.97 6.22
CA GLN A 79 22.34 -1.12 7.67
C GLN A 79 22.13 -2.58 8.09
N ASN A 80 21.07 -3.23 7.62
CA ASN A 80 20.79 -4.62 7.93
C ASN A 80 19.99 -5.28 6.80
N LYS A 81 20.61 -6.25 6.12
CA LYS A 81 20.01 -6.97 4.99
C LYS A 81 18.83 -7.86 5.41
N SER A 82 18.88 -8.44 6.61
CA SER A 82 17.81 -9.31 7.11
C SER A 82 16.55 -8.51 7.42
N LEU A 83 16.69 -7.34 8.06
CA LEU A 83 15.56 -6.41 8.29
C LEU A 83 15.01 -5.83 6.98
N ALA A 84 15.87 -5.53 6.00
CA ALA A 84 15.42 -5.06 4.69
C ALA A 84 14.54 -6.10 3.99
N LEU A 85 14.96 -7.37 3.99
CA LEU A 85 14.17 -8.47 3.42
C LEU A 85 12.89 -8.73 4.23
N GLY A 86 12.94 -8.63 5.56
CA GLY A 86 11.76 -8.72 6.42
C GLY A 86 10.71 -7.65 6.10
N PHE A 87 11.15 -6.41 5.85
CA PHE A 87 10.24 -5.33 5.47
C PHE A 87 9.60 -5.57 4.08
N VAL A 88 10.39 -5.99 3.09
CA VAL A 88 9.88 -6.28 1.74
C VAL A 88 8.88 -7.44 1.77
N THR A 89 9.22 -8.53 2.47
CA THR A 89 8.33 -9.70 2.59
C THR A 89 7.04 -9.36 3.31
N SER A 90 7.08 -8.55 4.38
CA SER A 90 5.87 -8.06 5.05
C SER A 90 4.96 -7.24 4.13
N ARG A 91 5.52 -6.41 3.24
CA ARG A 91 4.75 -5.56 2.31
C ARG A 91 4.17 -6.33 1.12
N ILE A 92 4.72 -7.49 0.79
CA ILE A 92 4.17 -8.40 -0.23
C ILE A 92 3.00 -9.22 0.33
N PHE A 93 2.96 -9.40 1.66
CA PHE A 93 1.92 -10.18 2.31
C PHE A 93 0.63 -9.39 2.60
N GLU A 94 0.70 -8.06 2.66
CA GLU A 94 -0.48 -7.17 2.65
C GLU A 94 -1.27 -7.29 1.35
#